data_AF-A0A7C4GEA0-F1
#
_entry.id   AF-A0A7C4GEA0-F1
#
_cell.length_a   1.000
_cell.length_b   1.000
_cell.length_c   1.000
_cell.angle_alpha   90.00
_cell.angle_beta   90.00
_cell.angle_gamma   90.00
#
_symmetry.space_group_name_H-M   'P 1'
#
loop_
_entity.id
_entity.type
_entity.pdbx_description
1 polymer ?
#
loop_
_entity_poly.entity_id
_entity_poly.type
_entity_poly.pdbx_seq_one_letter_code
_entity_poly.pdbx_strand_id
1 'polypeptide(L)' 'AQGGVKEIIRNWETGLLVEGENKVKDLAKNVNLLLMDKKLSERIAYNAFNEVQKYDWSVLVKEIERVYEEP' A
#
# COMPACT_ATOMS: atom_id res chain seq x y z
N ALA A 1 -3.72 13.00 13.12
CA ALA A 1 -3.22 11.66 12.78
C ALA A 1 -3.74 11.29 11.39
N GLN A 2 -2.88 11.16 10.38
CA GLN A 2 -3.22 10.52 9.10
C GLN A 2 -2.76 9.06 9.21
N GLY A 3 -3.54 8.21 9.89
CA GLY A 3 -3.19 6.79 10.14
C GLY A 3 -3.44 5.91 8.93
N GLY A 4 -4.63 5.99 8.33
CA GLY A 4 -5.10 5.02 7.33
C GLY A 4 -4.18 4.81 6.13
N VAL A 5 -3.59 5.87 5.56
CA VAL A 5 -2.67 5.72 4.41
C VAL A 5 -1.39 4.97 4.82
N LYS A 6 -0.84 5.25 6.01
CA LYS A 6 0.38 4.61 6.51
C LYS A 6 0.15 3.17 6.98
N GLU A 7 -1.08 2.82 7.31
CA GLU A 7 -1.47 1.46 7.70
C GLU A 7 -1.60 0.53 6.49
N ILE A 8 -1.94 1.08 5.32
CA ILE A 8 -2.15 0.31 4.08
C ILE A 8 -0.88 0.31 3.22
N ILE A 9 -0.17 1.42 3.15
CA ILE A 9 1.01 1.58 2.28
C ILE A 9 2.31 1.39 3.07
N ARG A 10 3.14 0.44 2.63
CA ARG A 10 4.51 0.29 3.08
C ARG A 10 5.44 1.03 2.13
N ASN A 11 6.11 2.06 2.66
CA ASN A 11 6.98 2.94 1.89
C ASN A 11 8.08 2.13 1.18
N TRP A 12 8.33 2.45 -0.10
CA TRP A 12 9.28 1.77 -1.00
C TRP A 12 8.99 0.30 -1.34
N GLU A 13 7.94 -0.28 -0.77
CA GLU A 13 7.55 -1.68 -0.99
C GLU A 13 6.25 -1.80 -1.79
N THR A 14 5.16 -1.24 -1.26
CA THR A 14 3.81 -1.28 -1.87
C THR A 14 3.34 0.10 -2.33
N GLY A 15 4.12 1.14 -2.06
CA GLY A 15 3.91 2.50 -2.55
C GLY A 15 5.03 3.44 -2.10
N LEU A 16 4.93 4.71 -2.47
CA LEU A 16 5.86 5.75 -2.02
C LEU A 16 5.10 6.76 -1.16
N LEU A 17 5.52 6.89 0.10
CA LEU A 17 4.93 7.85 1.02
C LEU A 17 5.63 9.21 0.88
N VAL A 18 4.82 10.27 0.91
CA VAL A 18 5.27 11.66 0.86
C VAL A 18 4.82 12.36 2.13
N GLU A 19 5.78 12.89 2.89
CA GLU A 19 5.55 13.47 4.22
C GLU A 19 6.33 14.78 4.40
N GLY A 20 6.11 15.48 5.52
CA GLY A 20 6.83 16.71 5.87
C GLY A 20 6.35 17.96 5.12
N GLU A 21 7.18 19.00 5.10
CA GLU A 21 6.82 20.32 4.55
C GLU A 21 7.00 20.40 3.02
N ASN A 22 7.86 19.56 2.43
CA ASN A 22 8.23 19.61 1.01
C ASN A 22 7.37 18.70 0.10
N LYS A 23 6.11 18.44 0.48
CA LYS A 23 5.26 17.42 -0.15
C LYS A 23 5.12 17.56 -1.66
N VAL A 24 5.00 18.78 -2.18
CA VAL A 24 4.83 19.01 -3.62
C VAL A 24 6.08 18.58 -4.40
N LYS A 25 7.26 18.93 -3.89
CA LYS A 25 8.54 18.60 -4.52
C LYS A 25 8.81 17.10 -4.48
N ASP A 26 8.56 16.48 -3.33
CA ASP A 26 8.79 15.04 -3.15
C ASP A 26 7.79 14.20 -3.92
N LEU A 27 6.53 14.65 -4.02
CA LEU A 27 5.54 14.03 -4.89
C LEU A 27 5.97 14.08 -6.36
N ALA A 28 6.37 15.26 -6.86
CA ALA A 28 6.84 15.40 -8.24
C ALA A 28 8.07 14.51 -8.53
N LYS A 29 9.02 14.46 -7.57
CA LYS A 29 10.20 13.60 -7.66
C LYS A 29 9.80 12.12 -7.72
N ASN A 30 8.89 11.67 -6.85
CA ASN A 30 8.46 10.28 -6.78
C ASN A 30 7.66 9.87 -8.03
N VAL A 31 6.79 10.75 -8.54
CA VAL A 31 6.08 10.51 -9.81
C VAL A 31 7.09 10.35 -10.96
N ASN A 32 8.05 11.28 -11.10
CA ASN A 32 9.09 11.15 -12.12
C ASN A 32 9.92 9.88 -11.97
N LEU A 33 10.28 9.51 -10.74
CA LEU A 33 11.01 8.28 -10.45
C LEU A 33 10.25 7.05 -10.95
N LEU A 34 8.94 6.94 -10.66
CA LEU A 34 8.12 5.81 -11.11
C LEU A 34 7.91 5.78 -12.64
N LEU A 35 7.87 6.94 -13.29
CA LEU A 35 7.78 7.04 -14.75
C LEU A 35 9.09 6.66 -15.45
N MET A 36 10.23 6.99 -14.85
CA MET A 36 11.56 6.77 -15.44
C MET A 36 12.13 5.39 -15.11
N ASP A 37 11.85 4.83 -13.94
CA ASP A 37 12.31 3.50 -13.52
C ASP A 37 11.17 2.49 -13.59
N LYS A 38 11.02 1.88 -14.77
CA LYS A 38 10.01 0.85 -15.03
C LYS A 38 10.15 -0.35 -14.09
N LYS A 39 11.38 -0.76 -13.75
CA LYS A 39 11.62 -1.92 -12.87
C LYS A 39 11.13 -1.63 -11.45
N LEU A 40 11.40 -0.44 -10.93
CA LEU A 40 10.87 0.00 -9.65
C LEU A 40 9.34 0.04 -9.67
N SER A 41 8.76 0.62 -10.72
CA SER A 41 7.31 0.73 -10.89
C SER A 41 6.63 -0.65 -10.88
N GLU A 42 7.11 -1.59 -11.70
CA GLU A 42 6.59 -2.96 -11.77
C GLU A 42 6.73 -3.70 -10.43
N ARG A 43 7.87 -3.54 -9.74
CA ARG A 43 8.09 -4.14 -8.42
C ARG A 43 7.07 -3.63 -7.40
N ILE A 44 6.88 -2.31 -7.32
CA ILE A 44 5.93 -1.70 -6.39
C ILE A 44 4.50 -2.14 -6.72
N ALA A 45 4.12 -2.15 -7.99
CA ALA A 45 2.79 -2.58 -8.43
C ALA A 45 2.52 -4.06 -8.11
N TYR A 46 3.50 -4.94 -8.35
CA TYR A 46 3.39 -6.36 -8.02
C TYR A 46 3.24 -6.59 -6.50
N ASN A 47 4.07 -5.91 -5.70
CA ASN A 47 3.99 -6.00 -4.25
C ASN A 47 2.65 -5.46 -3.72
N ALA A 48 2.18 -4.33 -4.24
CA ALA A 48 0.89 -3.75 -3.89
C ALA A 48 -0.26 -4.70 -4.24
N PHE A 49 -0.22 -5.33 -5.42
CA PHE A 49 -1.21 -6.32 -5.83
C PHE A 49 -1.27 -7.51 -4.87
N ASN A 50 -0.11 -8.04 -4.46
CA ASN A 50 -0.06 -9.14 -3.48
C ASN A 50 -0.55 -8.70 -2.10
N GLU A 51 -0.21 -7.48 -1.67
CA GLU A 51 -0.63 -6.95 -0.37
C GLU A 51 -2.15 -6.84 -0.26
N VAL A 52 -2.81 -6.37 -1.32
CA VAL A 52 -4.26 -6.15 -1.27
C VAL A 52 -5.08 -7.43 -1.26
N GLN A 53 -4.48 -8.59 -1.57
CA GLN A 53 -5.18 -9.89 -1.55
C GLN A 53 -5.76 -10.23 -0.17
N LYS A 54 -5.13 -9.74 0.92
CA LYS A 54 -5.63 -9.96 2.29
C LYS A 54 -6.97 -9.27 2.58
N TYR A 55 -7.34 -8.29 1.76
CA TYR A 55 -8.61 -7.56 1.86
C TYR A 55 -9.71 -8.17 0.99
N ASP A 56 -9.44 -9.26 0.28
CA ASP A 56 -10.46 -9.95 -0.50
C ASP A 56 -11.57 -10.50 0.40
N TRP A 57 -12.81 -10.44 -0.07
CA TRP A 57 -13.98 -10.90 0.69
C TRP A 57 -13.87 -12.38 1.06
N SER A 58 -13.26 -13.22 0.22
CA SER A 58 -13.07 -14.65 0.52
C SER A 58 -12.12 -14.91 1.69
N VAL A 59 -11.25 -13.94 2.01
CA VAL A 59 -10.36 -13.95 3.17
C VAL A 59 -11.09 -13.36 4.38
N LEU A 60 -11.66 -12.16 4.23
CA LEU A 60 -12.28 -11.43 5.32
C LEU A 60 -13.49 -12.15 5.94
N VAL A 61 -14.34 -12.78 5.11
CA VAL A 61 -15.53 -13.50 5.61
C VAL A 61 -15.12 -14.62 6.56
N LYS A 62 -14.05 -15.37 6.25
CA LYS A 62 -13.57 -16.47 7.10
C LYS A 62 -13.06 -15.98 8.46
N GLU A 63 -12.35 -14.85 8.48
CA GLU A 63 -11.87 -14.26 9.74
C GLU A 63 -13.03 -13.73 10.59
N ILE A 64 -14.07 -13.18 9.96
CA ILE A 64 -15.29 -12.75 10.66
C ILE A 64 -16.04 -13.97 11.23
N GLU A 65 -16.25 -15.01 10.44
CA GLU A 65 -16.91 -16.25 10.88
C GLU A 65 -16.19 -16.88 12.08
N ARG A 66 -14.84 -16.92 12.06
CA ARG A 66 -14.03 -17.41 13.19
C ARG A 66 -14.37 -16.71 14.52
N VAL A 67 -14.54 -15.38 14.52
CA VAL A 67 -14.89 -14.62 15.73
C VAL A 67 -16.27 -15.00 16.26
N TYR A 68 -17.21 -15.36 15.39
CA TYR A 68 -18.54 -15.84 15.82
C TYR A 68 -18.53 -17.29 16.31
N GLU A 69 -17.58 -18.11 15.85
CA GLU A 69 -17.42 -19.50 16.25
C GLU A 69 -16.55 -19.69 17.49
N GLU A 70 -15.85 -18.65 17.95
CA GLU A 70 -15.12 -18.65 19.22
C GLU A 70 -16.11 -18.76 20.41
N PRO A 71 -16.00 -19.80 21.26
CA PRO A 71 -16.91 -20.05 22.37
C PRO A 71 -16.74 -19.09 23.56
#